data_AF-A0AAU4BQ82-F1
#
_entry.id   AF-A0AAU4BQ82-F1
#
_cell.length_a   1.000
_cell.length_b   1.000
_cell.length_c   1.000
_cell.angle_alpha   90.00
_cell.angle_beta   90.00
_cell.angle_gamma   90.00
#
_symmetry.space_group_name_H-M   'P 1'
#
loop_
_entity.id
_entity.type
_entity.pdbx_description
1 polymer ?
#
loop_
_entity_poly.entity_id
_entity_poly.type
_entity_poly.pdbx_seq_one_letter_code
_entity_poly.pdbx_strand_id
1 'polypeptide(L)'
;MSEPVPAGVVGAADGVRVWLLPAWPDGATPALLEEYETPPMPLDRAGQARRVLAAVLRCCWTRLDDAPWPGTPATVADVLEVYADMTRGDTDLARRWATGELRRLSDTGWLVLDEAAGAVRLGPRVALWPEGSLASLRDLVRRLPEPPRPEPQPEPERASAESSGSSAPPVVSHLPSDPAAPAAPPAEKTEPVDNSEGGA
;
A
#
# COMPACT_ATOMS: atom_id res chain seq x y z
N MET A 1 28.56 -2.43 2.19
CA MET A 1 28.74 -3.90 2.19
C MET A 1 27.35 -4.48 2.36
N SER A 2 26.82 -5.17 1.35
CA SER A 2 25.47 -5.74 1.42
C SER A 2 25.46 -6.93 2.38
N GLU A 3 24.54 -6.92 3.33
CA GLU A 3 24.36 -8.01 4.30
C GLU A 3 23.99 -9.30 3.56
N PRO A 4 24.57 -10.47 3.92
CA PRO A 4 24.36 -11.71 3.17
C PRO A 4 22.90 -12.16 3.28
N VAL A 5 22.27 -12.38 2.13
CA VAL A 5 20.90 -12.90 2.03
C VAL A 5 20.88 -14.35 2.57
N PRO A 6 20.05 -14.67 3.59
CA PRO A 6 19.96 -16.02 4.13
C PRO A 6 19.56 -17.05 3.06
N ALA A 7 19.98 -18.30 3.22
CA ALA A 7 19.58 -19.38 2.31
C ALA A 7 18.05 -19.55 2.30
N GLY A 8 17.46 -19.74 1.13
CA GLY A 8 16.01 -19.90 0.97
C GLY A 8 15.22 -18.58 0.94
N VAL A 9 15.88 -17.42 0.94
CA VAL A 9 15.26 -16.12 0.66
C VAL A 9 15.96 -15.40 -0.48
N VAL A 10 15.23 -14.57 -1.23
CA VAL A 10 15.75 -13.64 -2.23
C VAL A 10 15.60 -12.22 -1.68
N GLY A 11 16.69 -11.46 -1.75
CA GLY A 11 16.69 -10.05 -1.38
C GLY A 11 16.19 -9.18 -2.53
N ALA A 12 15.31 -8.22 -2.22
CA ALA A 12 14.99 -7.09 -3.09
C ALA A 12 15.32 -5.79 -2.34
N ALA A 13 15.95 -4.80 -3.00
CA ALA A 13 16.24 -3.49 -2.38
C ALA A 13 15.80 -2.30 -3.26
N ASP A 14 14.98 -1.38 -2.74
CA ASP A 14 14.45 -0.21 -3.49
C ASP A 14 15.32 1.04 -3.32
N GLY A 15 16.51 0.86 -2.73
CA GLY A 15 17.44 1.93 -2.35
C GLY A 15 17.23 2.50 -0.94
N VAL A 16 16.04 2.31 -0.34
CA VAL A 16 15.72 2.80 1.02
C VAL A 16 15.47 1.64 1.99
N ARG A 17 14.88 0.56 1.49
CA ARG A 17 14.44 -0.62 2.23
C ARG A 17 14.98 -1.88 1.55
N VAL A 18 15.20 -2.91 2.36
CA VAL A 18 15.57 -4.25 1.89
C VAL A 18 14.48 -5.21 2.36
N TRP A 19 13.95 -6.00 1.41
CA TRP A 19 12.99 -7.07 1.68
C TRP A 19 13.66 -8.41 1.49
N LEU A 20 13.43 -9.32 2.42
CA LEU A 20 13.77 -10.73 2.29
C LEU A 20 12.49 -11.47 1.96
N LEU A 21 12.35 -11.94 0.72
CA LEU A 21 11.22 -12.75 0.28
C LEU A 21 11.61 -14.21 0.31
N PRO A 22 10.72 -15.15 0.67
CA PRO A 22 11.00 -16.56 0.48
C PRO A 22 11.35 -16.81 -0.99
N ALA A 23 12.54 -17.37 -1.22
CA ALA A 23 12.94 -17.84 -2.53
C ALA A 23 11.95 -18.94 -2.89
N TRP A 24 11.13 -18.71 -3.92
CA TRP A 24 10.31 -19.80 -4.41
C TRP A 24 11.29 -20.84 -4.96
N PRO A 25 11.31 -22.09 -4.46
CA PRO A 25 12.14 -23.10 -5.10
C PRO A 25 11.71 -23.19 -6.56
N ASP A 26 12.69 -23.21 -7.47
CA ASP A 26 12.43 -23.51 -8.87
C ASP A 26 11.70 -24.87 -8.92
N GLY A 27 10.39 -24.85 -9.17
CA GLY A 27 9.52 -26.02 -9.07
C GLY A 27 8.38 -25.95 -8.04
N ALA A 28 8.25 -24.87 -7.26
CA ALA A 28 7.07 -24.58 -6.47
C ALA A 28 5.87 -24.27 -7.37
N THR A 29 5.27 -25.33 -7.87
CA THR A 29 3.99 -25.30 -8.55
C THR A 29 2.88 -25.25 -7.50
N PRO A 30 1.64 -24.83 -7.84
CA PRO A 30 0.49 -24.91 -6.95
C PRO A 30 0.32 -26.30 -6.27
N ALA A 31 0.80 -27.38 -6.90
CA ALA A 31 0.79 -28.73 -6.34
C ALA A 31 1.63 -28.89 -5.05
N LEU A 32 2.66 -28.06 -4.85
CA LEU A 32 3.46 -28.09 -3.61
C LEU A 32 2.66 -27.53 -2.43
N LEU A 33 1.75 -26.57 -2.66
CA LEU A 33 0.87 -26.05 -1.61
C LEU A 33 -0.14 -27.11 -1.16
N GLU A 34 -0.61 -27.95 -2.09
CA GLU A 34 -1.46 -29.11 -1.81
C GLU A 34 -0.71 -30.16 -0.97
N GLU A 35 0.57 -30.40 -1.25
CA GLU A 35 1.42 -31.33 -0.50
C GLU A 35 1.67 -30.90 0.95
N TYR A 36 1.75 -29.59 1.20
CA TYR A 36 1.92 -29.01 2.54
C TYR A 36 0.59 -28.68 3.25
N GLU A 37 -0.55 -29.14 2.71
CA GLU A 37 -1.91 -28.78 3.20
C GLU A 37 -2.10 -27.27 3.42
N THR A 38 -1.29 -26.46 2.74
CA THR A 38 -1.34 -25.01 2.87
C THR A 38 -2.44 -24.54 1.93
N PRO A 39 -3.58 -24.04 2.45
CA PRO A 39 -4.64 -23.60 1.57
C PRO A 39 -4.05 -22.54 0.64
N PRO A 40 -4.13 -22.72 -0.71
CA PRO A 40 -3.66 -21.71 -1.63
C PRO A 40 -4.41 -20.45 -1.26
N MET A 41 -3.70 -19.39 -0.83
CA MET A 41 -4.35 -18.20 -0.30
C MET A 41 -5.35 -17.70 -1.34
N PRO A 42 -6.66 -17.88 -1.11
CA PRO A 42 -7.62 -17.76 -2.18
C PRO A 42 -7.69 -16.28 -2.55
N LEU A 43 -7.17 -15.94 -3.73
CA LEU A 43 -7.70 -14.78 -4.43
C LEU A 43 -9.06 -15.23 -4.95
N ASP A 44 -10.10 -15.10 -4.12
CA ASP A 44 -11.49 -15.48 -4.42
C ASP A 44 -11.93 -15.00 -5.82
N ARG A 45 -11.27 -13.96 -6.35
CA ARG A 45 -11.38 -13.49 -7.72
C ARG A 45 -10.01 -13.15 -8.32
N ALA A 46 -9.20 -14.16 -8.62
CA ALA A 46 -7.89 -14.00 -9.26
C ALA A 46 -7.91 -13.11 -10.54
N GLY A 47 -9.05 -13.02 -11.25
CA GLY A 47 -9.22 -12.09 -12.37
C GLY A 47 -9.31 -10.61 -11.98
N GLN A 48 -9.89 -10.27 -10.83
CA GLN A 48 -10.01 -8.90 -10.34
C GLN A 48 -8.69 -8.42 -9.74
N ALA A 49 -8.05 -9.23 -8.89
CA ALA A 49 -6.72 -8.96 -8.34
C ALA A 49 -5.69 -8.67 -9.45
N ARG A 50 -5.68 -9.47 -10.53
CA ARG A 50 -4.80 -9.24 -11.70
C ARG A 50 -5.08 -7.91 -12.41
N ARG A 51 -6.35 -7.50 -12.53
CA ARG A 51 -6.71 -6.22 -13.15
C ARG A 51 -6.29 -5.04 -12.28
N VAL A 52 -6.46 -5.14 -10.96
CA VAL A 52 -5.98 -4.12 -10.02
C VAL A 52 -4.44 -4.02 -10.09
N LEU A 53 -3.73 -5.15 -10.09
CA LEU A 53 -2.27 -5.14 -10.27
C LEU A 53 -1.86 -4.52 -11.62
N ALA A 54 -2.59 -4.80 -12.69
CA ALA A 54 -2.35 -4.20 -13.99
C ALA A 54 -2.57 -2.67 -13.99
N ALA A 55 -3.61 -2.18 -13.31
CA ALA A 55 -3.83 -0.75 -13.12
C ALA A 55 -2.70 -0.10 -12.31
N VAL A 56 -2.26 -0.75 -11.22
CA VAL A 56 -1.12 -0.24 -10.43
C VAL A 56 0.17 -0.22 -11.24
N LEU A 57 0.46 -1.29 -12.00
CA LEU A 57 1.60 -1.33 -12.92
C LEU A 57 1.52 -0.17 -13.92
N ARG A 58 0.35 0.09 -14.48
CA ARG A 58 0.16 1.17 -15.44
C ARG A 58 0.48 2.55 -14.84
N CYS A 59 0.13 2.78 -13.59
CA CYS A 59 0.39 4.05 -12.92
C CYS A 59 1.84 4.15 -12.40
N CYS A 60 2.44 3.05 -11.92
CA CYS A 60 3.75 3.07 -11.27
C CYS A 60 4.93 2.84 -12.24
N TRP A 61 4.72 2.15 -13.37
CA TRP A 61 5.76 1.86 -14.36
C TRP A 61 5.78 2.91 -15.47
N THR A 62 6.28 4.10 -15.13
CA THR A 62 6.29 5.27 -16.01
C THR A 62 7.32 5.18 -17.15
N ARG A 63 8.43 4.45 -16.92
CA ARG A 63 9.50 4.23 -17.90
C ARG A 63 9.54 2.75 -18.32
N LEU A 64 8.82 2.41 -19.38
CA LEU A 64 8.65 1.02 -19.82
C LEU A 64 9.94 0.34 -20.29
N ASP A 65 10.97 1.12 -20.64
CA ASP A 65 12.27 0.58 -21.06
C ASP A 65 13.11 0.10 -19.86
N ASP A 66 12.75 0.51 -18.64
CA ASP A 66 13.41 0.12 -17.40
C ASP A 66 12.63 -0.99 -16.68
N ALA A 67 13.24 -1.60 -15.65
CA ALA A 67 12.54 -2.58 -14.82
C ALA A 67 11.32 -1.94 -14.12
N PRO A 68 10.19 -2.67 -13.96
CA PRO A 68 8.98 -2.14 -13.34
C PRO A 68 9.18 -1.78 -11.87
N TRP A 69 10.10 -2.44 -11.18
CA TRP A 69 10.34 -2.24 -9.76
C TRP A 69 11.65 -1.47 -9.50
N PRO A 70 11.68 -0.52 -8.54
CA PRO A 70 10.60 -0.13 -7.62
C PRO A 70 9.51 0.76 -8.24
N GLY A 71 9.76 1.29 -9.45
CA GLY A 71 8.84 2.19 -10.14
C GLY A 71 8.69 3.55 -9.45
N THR A 72 7.75 4.34 -9.96
CA THR A 72 7.35 5.64 -9.38
C THR A 72 6.11 5.44 -8.51
N PRO A 73 5.97 6.10 -7.35
CA PRO A 73 4.73 6.07 -6.60
C PRO A 73 3.58 6.68 -7.40
N ALA A 74 2.40 6.08 -7.30
CA ALA A 74 1.16 6.62 -7.84
C ALA A 74 0.15 6.86 -6.71
N THR A 75 -0.83 7.73 -6.93
CA THR A 75 -1.93 7.88 -5.96
C THR A 75 -2.90 6.70 -6.06
N VAL A 76 -3.52 6.34 -4.95
CA VAL A 76 -4.60 5.34 -4.94
C VAL A 76 -5.75 5.79 -5.83
N ALA A 77 -6.04 7.11 -5.86
CA ALA A 77 -7.08 7.67 -6.71
C ALA A 77 -6.81 7.39 -8.20
N ASP A 78 -5.59 7.64 -8.71
CA ASP A 78 -5.23 7.40 -10.11
C ASP A 78 -5.39 5.93 -10.50
N VAL A 79 -4.97 5.02 -9.61
CA VAL A 79 -5.14 3.58 -9.83
C VAL A 79 -6.61 3.19 -9.90
N LEU A 80 -7.44 3.75 -9.02
CA LEU A 80 -8.88 3.49 -9.01
C LEU A 80 -9.56 4.05 -10.28
N GLU A 81 -9.10 5.19 -10.81
CA GLU A 81 -9.55 5.72 -12.10
C GLU A 81 -9.21 4.76 -13.25
N VAL A 82 -7.94 4.37 -13.39
CA VAL A 82 -7.52 3.42 -14.44
C VAL A 82 -8.28 2.11 -14.34
N TYR A 83 -8.49 1.59 -13.12
CA TYR A 83 -9.25 0.36 -12.92
C TYR A 83 -10.73 0.50 -13.31
N ALA A 84 -11.34 1.65 -13.00
CA ALA A 84 -12.72 1.94 -13.39
C ALA A 84 -12.85 1.93 -14.93
N ASP A 85 -11.90 2.55 -15.64
CA ASP A 85 -11.87 2.59 -17.11
C ASP A 85 -11.63 1.22 -17.77
N MET A 86 -10.95 0.31 -17.07
CA MET A 86 -10.78 -1.08 -17.51
C MET A 86 -12.06 -1.90 -17.37
N THR A 87 -13.01 -1.46 -16.55
CA THR A 87 -14.17 -2.23 -16.14
C THR A 87 -15.43 -1.69 -16.83
N ARG A 88 -16.36 -2.58 -17.19
CA ARG A 88 -17.69 -2.17 -17.66
C ARG A 88 -18.68 -2.26 -16.51
N GLY A 89 -19.50 -1.23 -16.31
CA GLY A 89 -20.59 -1.24 -15.33
C GLY A 89 -20.45 -0.16 -14.27
N ASP A 90 -20.95 -0.44 -13.07
CA ASP A 90 -20.96 0.48 -11.93
C ASP A 90 -19.52 0.74 -11.42
N THR A 91 -19.03 1.96 -11.69
CA THR A 91 -17.68 2.40 -11.35
C THR A 91 -17.49 2.60 -9.85
N ASP A 92 -18.51 3.04 -9.12
CA ASP A 92 -18.43 3.24 -7.66
C ASP A 92 -18.30 1.89 -6.94
N LEU A 93 -19.08 0.90 -7.39
CA LEU A 93 -18.91 -0.46 -6.91
C LEU A 93 -17.52 -0.99 -7.28
N ALA A 94 -17.09 -0.82 -8.53
CA ALA A 94 -15.76 -1.27 -8.98
C ALA A 94 -14.63 -0.69 -8.10
N ARG A 95 -14.69 0.61 -7.77
CA ARG A 95 -13.70 1.28 -6.91
C ARG A 95 -13.68 0.73 -5.49
N ARG A 96 -14.84 0.58 -4.84
CA ARG A 96 -14.93 0.01 -3.48
C ARG A 96 -14.30 -1.38 -3.40
N TRP A 97 -14.53 -2.21 -4.42
CA TRP A 97 -13.92 -3.54 -4.51
C TRP A 97 -12.42 -3.47 -4.73
N ALA A 98 -11.95 -2.62 -5.65
CA ALA A 98 -10.52 -2.46 -5.93
C ALA A 98 -9.73 -2.00 -4.70
N THR A 99 -10.30 -1.15 -3.84
CA THR A 99 -9.68 -0.78 -2.56
C THR A 99 -9.41 -2.00 -1.66
N GLY A 100 -10.34 -2.95 -1.61
CA GLY A 100 -10.14 -4.20 -0.88
C GLY A 100 -9.03 -5.07 -1.47
N GLU A 101 -8.94 -5.15 -2.80
CA GLU A 101 -7.88 -5.88 -3.49
C GLU A 101 -6.50 -5.23 -3.35
N LEU A 102 -6.41 -3.89 -3.31
CA LEU A 102 -5.15 -3.19 -3.04
C LEU A 102 -4.54 -3.59 -1.70
N ARG A 103 -5.37 -3.69 -0.66
CA ARG A 103 -4.94 -4.18 0.67
C ARG A 103 -4.44 -5.62 0.61
N ARG A 104 -5.21 -6.53 -0.02
CA ARG A 104 -4.81 -7.94 -0.20
C ARG A 104 -3.50 -8.10 -0.99
N LEU A 105 -3.31 -7.30 -2.05
CA LEU A 105 -2.07 -7.28 -2.83
C LEU A 105 -0.89 -6.72 -2.03
N SER A 106 -1.13 -5.75 -1.14
CA SER A 106 -0.12 -5.24 -0.21
C SER A 106 0.27 -6.29 0.83
N ASP A 107 -0.69 -6.99 1.43
CA ASP A 107 -0.44 -8.07 2.42
C ASP A 107 0.38 -9.21 1.81
N THR A 108 0.23 -9.41 0.51
CA THR A 108 0.99 -10.38 -0.28
C THR A 108 2.23 -9.78 -0.93
N GLY A 109 2.67 -8.57 -0.58
CA GLY A 109 3.94 -8.00 -1.07
C GLY A 109 4.03 -7.81 -2.60
N TRP A 110 2.89 -7.87 -3.30
CA TRP A 110 2.81 -7.46 -4.71
C TRP A 110 2.89 -5.94 -4.83
N LEU A 111 2.45 -5.23 -3.80
CA LEU A 111 2.43 -3.77 -3.70
C LEU A 111 2.97 -3.33 -2.35
N VAL A 112 3.34 -2.05 -2.26
CA VAL A 112 3.51 -1.34 -0.98
C VAL A 112 2.47 -0.24 -0.94
N LEU A 113 1.50 -0.36 -0.04
CA LEU A 113 0.44 0.62 0.16
C LEU A 113 0.80 1.54 1.35
N ASP A 114 0.80 2.85 1.10
CA ASP A 114 0.86 3.88 2.14
C ASP A 114 -0.55 4.48 2.32
N GLU A 115 -1.29 3.94 3.28
CA GLU A 115 -2.67 4.38 3.54
C GLU A 115 -2.71 5.83 4.05
N ALA A 116 -1.69 6.31 4.74
CA ALA A 116 -1.64 7.67 5.28
C ALA A 116 -1.40 8.71 4.17
N ALA A 117 -0.50 8.40 3.22
CA ALA A 117 -0.23 9.25 2.07
C ALA A 117 -1.23 9.03 0.91
N GLY A 118 -2.09 8.02 0.99
CA GLY A 118 -2.96 7.62 -0.12
C GLY A 118 -2.18 7.23 -1.38
N ALA A 119 -1.01 6.62 -1.20
CA ALA A 119 -0.07 6.31 -2.27
C ALA A 119 0.23 4.81 -2.37
N VAL A 120 0.56 4.35 -3.56
CA VAL A 120 0.91 2.95 -3.83
C VAL A 120 2.18 2.87 -4.66
N ARG A 121 2.99 1.85 -4.39
CA ARG A 121 4.20 1.50 -5.13
C ARG A 121 4.20 0.01 -5.46
N LEU A 122 5.00 -0.37 -6.45
CA LEU A 122 5.18 -1.79 -6.78
C LEU A 122 5.97 -2.49 -5.67
N GLY A 123 5.51 -3.68 -5.29
CA GLY A 123 6.06 -4.45 -4.19
C GLY A 123 7.22 -5.35 -4.64
N PRO A 124 8.00 -5.87 -3.67
CA PRO A 124 9.22 -6.63 -3.94
C PRO A 124 8.97 -7.94 -4.73
N ARG A 125 7.74 -8.51 -4.72
CA ARG A 125 7.42 -9.66 -5.59
C ARG A 125 7.53 -9.33 -7.08
N VAL A 126 7.32 -8.07 -7.47
CA VAL A 126 7.50 -7.60 -8.85
C VAL A 126 8.98 -7.61 -9.26
N ALA A 127 9.89 -7.37 -8.31
CA ALA A 127 11.33 -7.43 -8.54
C ALA A 127 11.82 -8.84 -8.92
N LEU A 128 11.05 -9.87 -8.58
CA LEU A 128 11.37 -11.27 -8.86
C LEU A 128 10.94 -11.72 -10.27
N TRP A 129 10.33 -10.84 -11.07
CA TRP A 129 9.91 -11.22 -12.42
C TRP A 129 11.11 -11.43 -13.35
N PRO A 130 11.14 -12.54 -14.12
CA PRO A 130 12.21 -12.79 -15.07
C PRO A 130 12.26 -11.70 -16.16
N GLU A 131 13.45 -11.25 -16.52
CA GLU A 131 13.67 -10.24 -17.57
C GLU A 131 12.99 -10.61 -18.90
N GLY A 132 13.02 -11.90 -19.27
CA GLY A 132 12.37 -12.40 -20.49
C GLY A 132 10.85 -12.23 -20.53
N SER A 133 10.20 -12.03 -19.38
CA SER A 133 8.76 -11.78 -19.29
C SER A 133 8.37 -10.32 -19.51
N LEU A 134 9.34 -9.39 -19.38
CA LEU A 134 9.06 -7.95 -19.38
C LEU A 134 8.59 -7.42 -20.74
N ALA A 135 9.07 -7.98 -21.86
CA ALA A 135 8.65 -7.56 -23.20
C ALA A 135 7.12 -7.70 -23.39
N SER A 136 6.59 -8.89 -23.10
CA SER A 136 5.15 -9.16 -23.13
C SER A 136 4.36 -8.28 -22.17
N LEU A 137 4.95 -7.97 -21.01
CA LEU A 137 4.32 -7.11 -20.01
C LEU A 137 4.23 -5.65 -20.49
N ARG A 138 5.27 -5.09 -21.12
CA ARG A 138 5.22 -3.75 -21.72
C ARG A 138 4.10 -3.63 -22.74
N ASP A 139 3.95 -4.63 -23.60
CA ASP A 139 2.89 -4.64 -24.62
C ASP A 139 1.49 -4.78 -24.03
N LEU A 140 1.35 -5.43 -22.86
CA LEU A 140 0.11 -5.41 -22.10
C LEU A 140 -0.16 -4.01 -21.53
N VAL A 141 0.83 -3.42 -20.84
CA VAL A 141 0.68 -2.12 -20.17
C VAL A 141 0.36 -1.00 -21.16
N ARG A 142 0.95 -1.01 -22.35
CA ARG A 142 0.64 -0.05 -23.44
C ARG A 142 -0.81 -0.05 -23.90
N ARG A 143 -1.54 -1.15 -23.68
CA ARG A 143 -2.96 -1.29 -24.08
C ARG A 143 -3.93 -0.89 -22.97
N LEU A 144 -3.43 -0.61 -21.77
CA LEU A 144 -4.27 -0.20 -20.64
C LEU A 144 -4.62 1.30 -20.75
N PRO A 145 -5.72 1.74 -20.11
CA PRO A 145 -6.08 3.15 -20.03
C PRO A 145 -4.92 4.01 -19.50
N GLU A 146 -4.82 5.24 -20.00
CA GLU A 146 -3.84 6.20 -19.50
C GLU A 146 -4.24 6.65 -18.09
N PRO A 147 -3.31 6.70 -17.12
CA PRO A 147 -3.61 7.29 -15.83
C PRO A 147 -3.97 8.77 -15.97
N PRO A 148 -4.80 9.30 -15.06
CA PRO A 148 -5.04 10.73 -14.96
C PRO A 148 -3.70 11.47 -14.92
N ARG A 149 -3.57 12.55 -15.69
CA ARG A 149 -2.34 13.34 -15.66
C ARG A 149 -2.23 13.94 -14.26
N PRO A 150 -1.12 13.74 -13.53
CA PRO A 150 -0.95 14.38 -12.23
C PRO A 150 -1.04 15.89 -12.44
N GLU A 151 -2.02 16.52 -11.80
CA GLU A 151 -2.08 17.98 -11.76
C GLU A 151 -0.79 18.46 -11.07
N PRO A 152 -0.13 19.50 -11.62
CA PRO A 152 1.09 20.02 -11.02
C PRO A 152 0.80 20.45 -9.59
N GLN A 153 1.37 19.74 -8.62
CA GLN A 153 1.18 20.09 -7.21
C GLN A 153 1.83 21.45 -6.96
N PRO A 154 1.16 22.37 -6.25
CA PRO A 154 1.82 23.60 -5.82
C PRO A 154 3.00 23.21 -4.93
N GLU A 155 4.21 23.59 -5.35
CA GLU A 155 5.44 23.44 -4.58
C GLU A 155 5.20 23.93 -3.15
N PRO A 156 5.61 23.19 -2.11
CA PRO A 156 5.54 23.68 -0.74
C PRO A 156 6.54 24.83 -0.60
N GLU A 157 6.08 26.04 -0.88
CA GLU A 157 6.74 27.27 -0.50
C GLU A 157 6.77 27.32 1.03
N ARG A 158 7.92 26.95 1.62
CA ARG A 158 8.59 27.61 2.77
C ARG A 158 9.45 26.63 3.58
N ALA A 159 10.75 26.89 3.62
CA ALA A 159 11.45 27.32 4.84
C ALA A 159 12.87 27.82 4.52
N SER A 160 12.98 28.92 3.77
CA SER A 160 14.10 29.83 3.97
C SER A 160 13.82 30.61 5.26
N ALA A 161 14.22 30.05 6.39
CA ALA A 161 14.39 30.80 7.63
C ALA A 161 15.88 30.78 7.96
N GLU A 162 16.56 31.82 7.49
CA GLU A 162 17.89 32.20 7.90
C GLU A 162 17.96 32.29 9.43
N SER A 163 18.67 31.37 10.08
CA SER A 163 19.05 31.51 11.49
C SER A 163 20.35 32.32 11.56
N SER A 164 20.21 33.65 11.49
CA SER A 164 21.19 34.57 12.08
C SER A 164 20.87 34.70 13.57
N GLY A 165 21.86 34.41 14.41
CA GLY A 165 21.70 34.34 15.87
C GLY A 165 21.46 35.69 16.55
N SER A 166 20.98 35.64 17.80
CA SER A 166 21.50 36.43 18.92
C SER A 166 20.68 36.22 20.21
N SER A 167 21.36 35.68 21.22
CA SER A 167 21.29 35.97 22.67
C SER A 167 19.95 36.03 23.45
N ALA A 168 19.83 35.17 24.46
CA ALA A 168 18.97 35.32 25.64
C ALA A 168 19.68 36.16 26.76
N PRO A 169 19.09 36.35 27.98
CA PRO A 169 17.83 37.00 28.39
C PRO A 169 18.07 38.11 29.48
N PRO A 170 17.05 38.65 30.20
CA PRO A 170 16.77 38.08 31.53
C PRO A 170 15.30 38.10 32.05
N VAL A 171 15.15 37.37 33.15
CA VAL A 171 14.04 37.05 34.06
C VAL A 171 13.30 38.26 34.68
N VAL A 172 11.97 38.16 34.83
CA VAL A 172 11.23 38.60 36.04
C VAL A 172 10.05 37.65 36.33
N SER A 173 9.99 37.19 37.58
CA SER A 173 8.96 36.36 38.20
C SER A 173 7.66 37.11 38.50
N HIS A 174 6.51 36.43 38.39
CA HIS A 174 5.42 36.50 39.39
C HIS A 174 4.39 35.37 39.16
N LEU A 175 4.37 34.39 40.07
CA LEU A 175 3.18 33.61 40.47
C LEU A 175 2.35 34.47 41.46
N PRO A 176 1.11 34.12 41.89
CA PRO A 176 0.49 32.78 41.84
C PRO A 176 -1.01 32.74 41.47
N SER A 177 -1.57 31.55 41.24
CA SER A 177 -2.74 31.00 41.97
C SER A 177 -3.27 29.73 41.31
N ASP A 178 -3.10 28.59 41.99
CA ASP A 178 -3.99 27.42 41.96
C ASP A 178 -5.04 27.65 43.09
N PRO A 179 -6.26 27.08 43.09
CA PRO A 179 -6.44 25.63 43.10
C PRO A 179 -7.67 25.09 42.32
N ALA A 180 -7.60 23.82 41.90
CA ALA A 180 -8.54 22.75 42.27
C ALA A 180 -8.88 21.78 41.10
N ALA A 181 -8.29 20.60 41.15
CA ALA A 181 -8.90 19.35 40.66
C ALA A 181 -9.75 18.73 41.81
N PRO A 182 -10.46 17.59 41.66
CA PRO A 182 -10.65 16.70 40.50
C PRO A 182 -12.11 16.22 40.31
N ALA A 183 -12.45 15.58 39.17
CA ALA A 183 -13.52 14.57 39.13
C ALA A 183 -13.41 13.64 37.91
N ALA A 184 -13.62 12.36 38.18
CA ALA A 184 -13.48 11.18 37.33
C ALA A 184 -14.58 11.05 36.25
N PRO A 185 -14.38 10.19 35.22
CA PRO A 185 -15.37 9.95 34.16
C PRO A 185 -16.51 9.03 34.64
N PRO A 186 -17.77 9.24 34.17
CA PRO A 186 -18.83 8.26 34.37
C PRO A 186 -18.75 7.12 33.35
N ALA A 187 -19.05 5.94 33.88
CA ALA A 187 -19.07 4.64 33.25
C ALA A 187 -20.29 4.42 32.32
N GLU A 188 -20.06 3.53 31.36
CA GLU A 188 -20.96 2.49 30.82
C GLU A 188 -22.44 2.57 31.21
N LYS A 189 -23.31 2.71 30.20
CA LYS A 189 -24.71 2.33 30.25
C LYS A 189 -24.89 1.04 29.47
N THR A 190 -25.03 -0.05 30.23
CA THR A 190 -25.43 -1.39 29.80
C THR A 190 -26.87 -1.35 29.25
N GLU A 191 -27.06 -1.91 28.06
CA GLU A 191 -28.37 -2.27 27.51
C GLU A 191 -29.03 -3.37 28.34
N PRO A 192 -30.37 -3.35 28.50
CA PRO A 192 -31.15 -4.56 28.71
C PRO A 192 -31.86 -4.94 27.40
N VAL A 193 -31.38 -6.01 26.74
CA VAL A 193 -32.16 -6.75 25.74
C VAL A 193 -33.00 -7.80 26.47
N ASP A 194 -34.31 -7.67 26.27
CA ASP A 194 -35.37 -8.55 26.71
C ASP A 194 -35.29 -9.88 25.92
N ASN A 195 -34.88 -10.96 26.58
CA ASN A 195 -35.00 -12.32 26.04
C ASN A 195 -36.33 -12.92 26.50
N SER A 196 -37.34 -12.73 25.65
CA SER A 196 -38.57 -13.52 25.67
C SER A 196 -38.28 -14.95 25.23
N GLU A 197 -38.14 -15.89 26.18
CA GLU A 197 -38.25 -17.33 25.92
C GLU A 197 -39.71 -17.77 26.12
N GLY A 198 -40.35 -18.10 25.00
CA GLY A 198 -41.57 -18.89 24.95
C GLY A 198 -41.26 -20.29 24.42
N GLY A 199 -41.88 -21.30 25.01
CA GLY A 199 -41.97 -22.64 24.42
C GLY A 199 -41.74 -23.77 25.42
N ALA A 200 -42.81 -24.18 26.10
CA ALA A 200 -42.98 -25.52 26.64
C ALA A 200 -44.10 -26.22 25.86
#